data_AF-A0A523PIG2-F1
#
_entry.id   AF-A0A523PIG2-F1
#
_cell.length_a   1.000
_cell.length_b   1.000
_cell.length_c   1.000
_cell.angle_alpha   90.00
_cell.angle_beta   90.00
_cell.angle_gamma   90.00
#
_symmetry.space_group_name_H-M   'P 1'
#
loop_
_entity.id
_entity.type
_entity.pdbx_description
1 polymer ?
#
loop_
_entity_poly.entity_id
_entity_poly.type
_entity_poly.pdbx_seq_one_letter_code
_entity_poly.pdbx_strand_id
1 'polypeptide(L)'
;MSRYKIIRLSLGALCLAFSLAVQAASWESYMEAGMTAYQQGNYAEAEKQWSAALKKAEDFGPQDRRLAAIRLATSLTNLAELYKTQGKYAEAEPLYQRALAIFENIRAKQAQ
;
A
#
# COMPACT_ATOMS: atom_id res chain seq x y z
N MET A 1 49.73 15.71 11.43
CA MET A 1 48.43 16.15 11.98
C MET A 1 47.33 15.74 10.99
N SER A 2 46.57 14.70 11.34
CA SER A 2 45.48 14.10 10.55
C SER A 2 44.21 14.93 10.66
N ARG A 3 43.73 15.55 9.57
CA ARG A 3 42.44 16.28 9.55
C ARG A 3 41.70 16.24 8.19
N TYR A 4 41.62 15.09 7.49
CA TYR A 4 40.78 15.00 6.26
C TYR A 4 40.14 13.61 6.02
N LYS A 5 39.89 12.82 7.08
CA LYS A 5 39.09 11.57 6.98
C LYS A 5 37.62 11.79 7.40
N ILE A 6 37.02 12.92 7.04
CA ILE A 6 35.58 13.11 7.20
C ILE A 6 34.94 12.86 5.83
N ILE A 7 34.53 11.60 5.65
CA ILE A 7 33.32 11.18 4.93
C ILE A 7 33.20 11.74 3.50
N ARG A 8 33.96 11.16 2.57
CA ARG A 8 33.56 11.13 1.15
C ARG A 8 32.52 10.01 0.98
N LEU A 9 31.27 10.27 1.37
CA LEU A 9 30.16 9.45 0.87
C LEU A 9 30.03 9.77 -0.61
N SER A 10 30.31 8.79 -1.47
CA SER A 10 30.11 8.92 -2.90
C SER A 10 28.63 9.16 -3.17
N LEU A 11 28.30 10.00 -4.16
CA LEU A 11 26.92 10.28 -4.58
C LEU A 11 26.13 8.98 -4.86
N GLY A 12 26.82 7.92 -5.30
CA GLY A 12 26.25 6.58 -5.48
C GLY A 12 25.82 5.88 -4.19
N ALA A 13 26.55 6.03 -3.08
CA ALA A 13 26.14 5.49 -1.77
C ALA A 13 24.94 6.25 -1.19
N LEU A 14 24.85 7.55 -1.47
CA LEU A 14 23.72 8.39 -1.07
C LEU A 14 22.46 8.11 -1.90
N CYS A 15 22.61 7.85 -3.21
CA CYS A 15 21.50 7.37 -4.07
C CYS A 15 20.99 5.98 -3.68
N LEU A 16 21.87 5.03 -3.34
CA LEU A 16 21.44 3.70 -2.91
C LEU A 16 20.70 3.74 -1.56
N ALA A 17 21.15 4.58 -0.62
CA ALA A 17 20.45 4.80 0.64
C ALA A 17 19.11 5.54 0.46
N PHE A 18 19.04 6.48 -0.48
CA PHE A 18 17.81 7.20 -0.81
C PHE A 18 16.76 6.26 -1.44
N SER A 19 17.16 5.37 -2.35
CA SER A 19 16.25 4.35 -2.91
C SER A 19 15.76 3.38 -1.83
N LEU A 20 16.63 2.91 -0.93
CA LEU A 20 16.25 2.01 0.17
C LEU A 20 15.29 2.68 1.17
N ALA A 21 15.51 3.95 1.50
CA ALA A 21 14.62 4.71 2.40
C ALA A 21 13.25 5.02 1.77
N VAL A 22 13.19 5.20 0.44
CA VAL A 22 11.94 5.42 -0.30
C VAL A 22 11.09 4.14 -0.39
N GLN A 23 11.72 2.96 -0.46
CA GLN A 23 11.01 1.68 -0.50
C GLN A 23 10.29 1.33 0.82
N ALA A 24 10.77 1.80 1.97
CA ALA A 24 10.28 1.38 3.29
C ALA A 24 8.89 1.92 3.69
N ALA A 25 8.38 2.96 3.01
CA ALA A 25 7.06 3.54 3.25
C ALA A 25 6.22 3.60 1.97
N SER A 26 6.36 2.56 1.15
CA SER A 26 5.63 2.35 -0.10
C SER A 26 4.33 1.58 0.15
N TRP A 27 3.36 1.73 -0.74
CA TRP A 27 2.12 0.95 -0.67
C TRP A 27 2.41 -0.55 -0.78
N GLU A 28 3.36 -0.92 -1.64
CA GLU A 28 3.81 -2.27 -1.89
C GLU A 28 4.31 -2.94 -0.61
N SER A 29 5.15 -2.24 0.15
CA SER A 29 5.67 -2.74 1.43
C SER A 29 4.56 -3.02 2.45
N TYR A 30 3.58 -2.12 2.58
CA TYR A 30 2.43 -2.34 3.47
C TYR A 30 1.55 -3.52 3.00
N MET A 31 1.38 -3.68 1.70
CA MET A 31 0.58 -4.78 1.15
C MET A 31 1.24 -6.14 1.35
N GLU A 32 2.56 -6.22 1.17
CA GLU A 32 3.36 -7.42 1.42
C GLU A 32 3.37 -7.79 2.90
N ALA A 33 3.58 -6.81 3.79
CA ALA A 33 3.53 -7.01 5.23
C ALA A 33 2.14 -7.50 5.67
N GLY A 34 1.07 -6.88 5.15
CA GLY A 34 -0.30 -7.29 5.43
C GLY A 34 -0.62 -8.70 4.93
N MET A 35 -0.17 -9.06 3.73
CA MET A 35 -0.31 -10.42 3.18
C MET A 35 0.44 -11.45 4.02
N THR A 36 1.67 -11.14 4.43
CA THR A 36 2.47 -12.02 5.27
C THR A 36 1.80 -12.26 6.62
N ALA A 37 1.31 -11.19 7.26
CA ALA A 37 0.57 -11.29 8.51
C ALA A 37 -0.72 -12.11 8.36
N TYR A 38 -1.44 -11.94 7.24
CA TYR A 38 -2.63 -12.72 6.92
C TYR A 38 -2.34 -14.21 6.78
N GLN A 39 -1.27 -14.57 6.06
CA GLN A 39 -0.83 -15.98 5.91
C GLN A 39 -0.41 -16.61 7.25
N GLN A 40 0.12 -15.80 8.17
CA GLN A 40 0.44 -16.22 9.53
C GLN A 40 -0.78 -16.31 10.46
N GLY A 41 -1.98 -15.97 9.97
CA GLY A 41 -3.20 -15.88 10.78
C GLY A 41 -3.24 -14.68 11.74
N ASN A 42 -2.25 -13.77 11.64
CA ASN A 42 -2.21 -12.55 12.44
C ASN A 42 -3.08 -11.47 11.79
N TYR A 43 -4.39 -11.61 11.97
CA TYR A 43 -5.37 -10.72 11.35
C TYR A 43 -5.29 -9.27 11.85
N ALA A 44 -4.91 -9.04 13.11
CA ALA A 44 -4.77 -7.69 13.65
C ALA A 44 -3.63 -6.91 12.98
N GLU A 45 -2.48 -7.57 12.77
CA GLU A 45 -1.38 -6.93 12.05
C GLU A 45 -1.72 -6.77 10.55
N ALA A 46 -2.39 -7.75 9.95
CA ALA A 46 -2.86 -7.63 8.56
C ALA A 46 -3.79 -6.41 8.36
N GLU A 47 -4.74 -6.22 9.27
CA GLU A 47 -5.67 -5.08 9.26
C GLU A 47 -4.92 -3.74 9.34
N LYS A 48 -3.97 -3.64 10.27
CA LYS A 48 -3.14 -2.46 10.46
C LYS A 48 -2.31 -2.12 9.21
N GLN A 49 -1.68 -3.13 8.62
CA GLN A 49 -0.84 -2.94 7.42
C GLN A 49 -1.68 -2.57 6.20
N TRP A 50 -2.81 -3.23 5.94
CA TRP A 50 -3.68 -2.88 4.81
C TRP A 50 -4.41 -1.55 5.02
N SER A 51 -4.71 -1.15 6.26
CA SER A 51 -5.21 0.20 6.57
C SER A 51 -4.16 1.28 6.30
N ALA A 52 -2.89 1.01 6.62
CA ALA A 52 -1.78 1.90 6.28
C ALA A 52 -1.58 2.00 4.75
N ALA A 53 -1.71 0.88 4.03
CA ALA A 53 -1.70 0.86 2.57
C ALA A 53 -2.85 1.70 1.99
N LEU A 54 -4.06 1.59 2.55
CA LEU A 54 -5.22 2.38 2.13
C LEU A 54 -4.94 3.89 2.25
N LYS A 55 -4.46 4.33 3.42
CA LYS A 55 -4.08 5.73 3.64
C LYS A 55 -3.01 6.19 2.66
N LYS A 56 -1.99 5.37 2.41
CA LYS A 56 -0.96 5.68 1.43
C LYS A 56 -1.52 5.81 0.03
N ALA A 57 -2.49 4.98 -0.35
CA ALA A 57 -3.18 5.03 -1.64
C ALA A 57 -3.94 6.36 -1.83
N GLU A 58 -4.54 6.89 -0.76
CA GLU A 58 -5.24 8.18 -0.76
C GLU A 58 -4.27 9.38 -0.91
N ASP A 59 -3.04 9.24 -0.41
CA ASP A 59 -2.01 10.28 -0.49
C ASP A 59 -1.36 10.43 -1.89
N PHE A 60 -1.55 9.47 -2.81
CA PHE A 60 -1.04 9.60 -4.19
C PHE A 60 -1.83 10.70 -4.92
N GLY A 61 -1.20 11.86 -5.07
CA GLY A 61 -1.78 13.07 -5.64
C GLY A 61 -2.33 12.94 -7.07
N PRO A 62 -2.93 14.02 -7.62
CA PRO A 62 -3.77 13.98 -8.82
C PRO A 62 -3.07 13.51 -10.12
N GLN A 63 -1.73 13.47 -10.14
CA GLN A 63 -0.95 13.05 -11.31
C GLN A 63 -1.09 11.55 -11.62
N ASP A 64 -1.32 10.71 -10.60
CA ASP A 64 -1.40 9.24 -10.73
C ASP A 64 -2.79 8.69 -10.40
N ARG A 65 -3.85 9.45 -10.71
CA ARG A 65 -5.23 9.16 -10.30
C ARG A 65 -5.71 7.74 -10.59
N ARG A 66 -5.28 7.16 -11.72
CA ARG A 66 -5.63 5.79 -12.10
C ARG A 66 -4.91 4.75 -11.24
N LEU A 67 -3.60 4.92 -11.04
CA LEU A 67 -2.80 4.02 -10.22
C LEU A 67 -3.23 4.10 -8.74
N ALA A 68 -3.49 5.30 -8.24
CA ALA A 68 -4.06 5.53 -6.91
C ALA A 68 -5.40 4.82 -6.74
N ALA A 69 -6.30 4.92 -7.73
CA ALA A 69 -7.60 4.23 -7.71
C ALA A 69 -7.44 2.70 -7.68
N ILE A 70 -6.52 2.12 -8.46
CA ILE A 70 -6.23 0.68 -8.43
C ILE A 70 -5.72 0.25 -7.05
N ARG A 71 -4.80 1.03 -6.46
CA ARG A 71 -4.26 0.77 -5.12
C ARG A 71 -5.34 0.84 -4.04
N LEU A 72 -6.21 1.86 -4.11
CA LEU A 72 -7.33 2.04 -3.20
C LEU A 72 -8.29 0.85 -3.26
N ALA A 73 -8.71 0.44 -4.46
CA ALA A 73 -9.61 -0.69 -4.66
C ALA A 73 -8.99 -2.02 -4.16
N THR A 74 -7.69 -2.22 -4.41
CA THR A 74 -6.96 -3.42 -3.96
C THR A 74 -6.87 -3.48 -2.44
N SER A 75 -6.51 -2.37 -1.77
CA SER A 75 -6.45 -2.32 -0.30
C SER A 75 -7.82 -2.55 0.35
N LEU A 76 -8.89 -1.96 -0.21
CA LEU A 76 -10.27 -2.19 0.23
C LEU A 76 -10.68 -3.67 0.11
N THR A 77 -10.33 -4.31 -1.01
CA THR A 77 -10.63 -5.72 -1.26
C THR A 77 -9.95 -6.63 -0.24
N ASN A 78 -8.69 -6.36 0.10
CA ASN A 78 -7.96 -7.17 1.07
C ASN A 78 -8.50 -7.01 2.50
N LEU A 79 -8.87 -5.78 2.90
CA LEU A 79 -9.55 -5.56 4.19
C LEU A 79 -10.92 -6.24 4.23
N ALA A 80 -11.66 -6.23 3.13
CA ALA A 80 -12.93 -6.93 3.04
C ALA A 80 -12.75 -8.44 3.17
N GLU A 81 -11.75 -9.01 2.49
CA GLU A 81 -11.40 -10.43 2.60
C GLU A 81 -11.00 -10.81 4.03
N LEU A 82 -10.22 -9.95 4.70
CA LEU A 82 -9.83 -10.12 6.10
C LEU A 82 -11.03 -10.19 7.05
N TYR A 83 -12.02 -9.33 6.85
CA TYR A 83 -13.23 -9.34 7.66
C TYR A 83 -14.11 -10.53 7.33
N LYS A 84 -14.21 -10.89 6.04
CA LYS A 84 -14.91 -12.09 5.60
C LYS A 84 -14.34 -13.36 6.24
N THR A 85 -13.01 -13.49 6.32
CA THR A 85 -12.37 -14.67 6.93
C THR A 85 -12.54 -14.74 8.44
N GLN A 86 -12.78 -13.61 9.10
CA GLN A 86 -13.16 -13.52 10.51
C GLN A 86 -14.68 -13.67 10.75
N GLY A 87 -15.49 -13.86 9.70
CA GLY A 87 -16.96 -13.93 9.80
C GLY A 87 -17.65 -12.57 9.99
N LYS A 88 -16.91 -11.47 9.88
CA LYS A 88 -17.36 -10.08 10.00
C LYS A 88 -17.92 -9.57 8.67
N TYR A 89 -19.01 -10.19 8.20
CA TYR A 89 -19.56 -9.90 6.88
C TYR A 89 -20.14 -8.48 6.77
N ALA A 90 -20.70 -7.95 7.86
CA ALA A 90 -21.27 -6.61 7.91
C ALA A 90 -20.19 -5.52 7.70
N GLU A 91 -18.96 -5.78 8.14
CA GLU A 91 -17.81 -4.91 7.94
C GLU A 91 -17.14 -5.12 6.56
N ALA A 92 -17.20 -6.35 6.02
CA ALA A 92 -16.65 -6.69 4.71
C ALA A 92 -17.46 -6.12 3.53
N GLU A 93 -18.79 -6.23 3.59
CA GLU A 93 -19.70 -5.82 2.52
C GLU A 93 -19.49 -4.38 2.02
N PRO A 94 -19.49 -3.34 2.88
CA PRO A 94 -19.31 -1.96 2.42
C PRO A 94 -17.94 -1.73 1.77
N LEU A 95 -16.91 -2.49 2.19
CA LEU A 95 -15.58 -2.39 1.61
C LEU A 95 -15.52 -2.99 0.20
N TYR A 96 -16.15 -4.16 -0.01
CA TYR A 96 -16.29 -4.73 -1.35
C TYR A 96 -17.10 -3.82 -2.28
N GLN A 97 -18.20 -3.24 -1.80
CA GLN A 97 -19.01 -2.30 -2.59
C GLN A 97 -18.19 -1.09 -3.05
N ARG A 98 -17.39 -0.49 -2.14
CA ARG A 98 -16.49 0.62 -2.49
C ARG A 98 -15.43 0.19 -3.50
N ALA A 99 -14.80 -0.98 -3.31
CA ALA A 99 -13.80 -1.49 -4.24
C ALA A 99 -14.40 -1.73 -5.65
N LEU A 100 -15.59 -2.32 -5.71
CA LEU A 100 -16.30 -2.59 -6.95
C LEU A 100 -16.60 -1.30 -7.72
N ALA A 101 -17.17 -0.29 -7.05
CA ALA A 101 -17.47 1.00 -7.68
C ALA A 101 -16.22 1.67 -8.29
N ILE A 102 -15.06 1.52 -7.65
CA ILE A 102 -13.80 2.02 -8.19
C ILE A 102 -13.38 1.25 -9.45
N PHE A 103 -13.44 -0.09 -9.41
CA PHE A 103 -13.08 -0.92 -10.56
C PHE A 103 -14.01 -0.70 -11.76
N GLU A 104 -15.31 -0.50 -11.52
CA GLU A 104 -16.28 -0.15 -12.56
C GLU A 104 -15.94 1.20 -13.21
N ASN A 105 -15.62 2.21 -12.40
CA ASN A 105 -15.21 3.54 -12.89
C ASN A 105 -13.92 3.46 -13.72
N ILE A 106 -12.92 2.69 -13.26
CA ILE A 106 -11.68 2.48 -14.00
C ILE A 106 -11.98 1.82 -15.35
N ARG A 107 -12.80 0.77 -15.37
CA ARG A 107 -13.15 0.03 -16.59
C ARG A 107 -13.92 0.90 -17.58
N ALA A 108 -14.87 1.70 -17.10
CA ALA A 108 -15.63 2.63 -17.93
C ALA A 108 -14.72 3.65 -18.64
N LYS A 109 -13.68 4.14 -17.97
CA LYS A 109 -12.68 5.07 -18.55
C LYS A 109 -11.70 4.43 -19.53
N GLN A 110 -11.60 3.10 -19.57
CA GLN A 110 -10.77 2.41 -20.57
C GLN A 110 -11.52 2.14 -21.88
N ALA A 111 -12.85 2.21 -21.85
CA ALA A 111 -13.72 1.93 -23.00
C ALA A 111 -14.08 3.21 -23.79
N GLN A 112 -13.57 4.37 -23.37
CA GLN A 112 -13.72 5.68 -24.01
C GLN A 112 -12.41 6.06 -24.69
#